data_AF-A0A0T9LGU6-F1
#
_entry.id   AF-A0A0T9LGU6-F1
#
_cell.length_a   1.000
_cell.length_b   1.000
_cell.length_c   1.000
_cell.angle_alpha   90.00
_cell.angle_beta   90.00
_cell.angle_gamma   90.00
#
_symmetry.space_group_name_H-M   'P 1'
#
loop_
_entity.id
_entity.type
_entity.pdbx_description
1 polymer ?
#
loop_
_entity_poly.entity_id
_entity_poly.type
_entity_poly.pdbx_seq_one_letter_code
_entity_poly.pdbx_strand_id
1 'polypeptide(L)'
;MSEWRMWYQDEEMIEEETACFVYMIQFTDSSEYYIGQKRVWVGTKDISTRKMETKQSNWEYYNSSSTEVKARIEAGEPHIKYILHGFPTYNEALHCESTLICLFASDYSCLNKALIAKFRFSKKLNAQHMGIVRRLIEDLS
;
A
#
# COMPACT_ATOMS: atom_id res chain seq x y z
N MET A 1 7.31 10.91 15.05
CA MET A 1 6.20 10.40 14.20
C MET A 1 6.65 10.57 12.76
N SER A 2 6.65 9.52 11.92
CA SER A 2 7.04 9.69 10.51
C SER A 2 5.88 10.32 9.75
N GLU A 3 6.13 11.46 9.14
CA GLU A 3 5.23 12.09 8.18
C GLU A 3 5.12 11.24 6.90
N TRP A 4 3.96 11.29 6.24
CA TRP A 4 3.77 10.65 4.93
C TRP A 4 4.59 11.38 3.88
N ARG A 5 5.23 10.62 2.98
CA ARG A 5 5.97 11.16 1.83
C ARG A 5 5.32 10.69 0.54
N MET A 6 5.25 11.53 -0.47
CA MET A 6 4.87 11.05 -1.81
C MET A 6 6.00 10.18 -2.37
N TRP A 7 5.65 9.07 -3.04
CA TRP A 7 6.62 8.17 -3.67
C TRP A 7 7.40 8.87 -4.79
N TYR A 8 6.70 9.69 -5.57
CA TYR A 8 7.30 10.62 -6.51
C TYR A 8 7.66 11.92 -5.79
N GLN A 9 8.93 12.30 -5.85
CA GLN A 9 9.51 13.38 -5.03
C GLN A 9 9.02 14.78 -5.41
N ASP A 10 8.36 14.93 -6.56
CA ASP A 10 7.88 16.21 -7.08
C ASP A 10 6.42 16.51 -6.65
N GLU A 11 5.73 15.57 -6.00
CA GLU A 11 4.39 15.77 -5.47
C GLU A 11 4.47 16.21 -4.00
N GLU A 12 3.98 17.42 -3.69
CA GLU A 12 4.05 17.96 -2.33
C GLU A 12 2.92 17.44 -1.43
N MET A 13 1.76 17.07 -2.00
CA MET A 13 0.56 16.70 -1.25
C MET A 13 -0.33 15.74 -2.04
N ILE A 14 -1.24 15.07 -1.34
CA ILE A 14 -2.30 14.27 -1.95
C ILE A 14 -3.31 15.19 -2.67
N GLU A 15 -3.67 14.85 -3.91
CA GLU A 15 -4.66 15.61 -4.69
C GLU A 15 -6.01 15.70 -3.97
N GLU A 16 -6.68 16.85 -4.04
CA GLU A 16 -8.00 17.07 -3.41
C GLU A 16 -9.06 16.09 -3.94
N GLU A 17 -8.89 15.64 -5.18
CA GLU A 17 -9.71 14.67 -5.89
C GLU A 17 -9.49 13.22 -5.41
N THR A 18 -8.66 13.01 -4.39
CA THR A 18 -8.40 11.67 -3.85
C THR A 18 -9.48 11.22 -2.86
N ALA A 19 -10.18 10.13 -3.18
CA ALA A 19 -11.04 9.43 -2.21
C ALA A 19 -10.25 8.43 -1.37
N CYS A 20 -9.28 7.75 -1.99
CA CYS A 20 -8.52 6.68 -1.39
C CYS A 20 -7.12 6.61 -2.00
N PHE A 21 -6.10 6.36 -1.21
CA PHE A 21 -4.74 6.21 -1.71
C PHE A 21 -4.17 4.84 -1.40
N VAL A 22 -3.26 4.40 -2.26
CA VAL A 22 -2.41 3.24 -2.02
C VAL A 22 -1.11 3.74 -1.40
N TYR A 23 -0.61 3.01 -0.41
CA TYR A 23 0.57 3.38 0.35
C TYR A 23 1.52 2.20 0.56
N MET A 24 2.78 2.53 0.86
CA MET A 24 3.79 1.60 1.32
C MET A 24 4.36 2.06 2.67
N ILE A 25 4.61 1.10 3.56
CA ILE A 25 5.39 1.33 4.79
C ILE A 25 6.62 0.46 4.68
N GLN A 26 7.80 1.07 4.79
CA GLN A 26 9.08 0.37 4.68
C GLN A 26 9.85 0.51 6.00
N PHE A 27 10.24 -0.61 6.59
CA PHE A 27 11.11 -0.66 7.77
C PHE A 27 12.56 -0.53 7.31
N THR A 28 13.28 0.49 7.80
CA THR A 28 14.60 0.85 7.26
C THR A 28 15.69 -0.14 7.65
N ASP A 29 15.52 -0.81 8.78
CA ASP A 29 16.54 -1.72 9.31
C ASP A 29 16.53 -3.09 8.60
N SER A 30 15.36 -3.58 8.18
CA SER A 30 15.20 -4.88 7.52
C SER A 30 14.90 -4.81 6.01
N SER A 31 14.61 -3.60 5.49
CA SER A 31 14.07 -3.39 4.14
C SER A 31 12.73 -4.09 3.87
N GLU A 32 12.06 -4.64 4.90
CA GLU A 32 10.72 -5.20 4.77
C GLU A 32 9.70 -4.10 4.56
N TYR A 33 8.65 -4.39 3.80
CA TYR A 33 7.63 -3.42 3.44
C TYR A 33 6.23 -4.00 3.44
N TYR A 34 5.24 -3.12 3.61
CA TYR A 34 3.83 -3.44 3.57
C TYR A 34 3.10 -2.49 2.63
N ILE A 35 2.25 -3.04 1.77
CA ILE A 35 1.38 -2.28 0.86
C ILE A 35 -0.04 -2.29 1.44
N GLY A 36 -0.70 -1.14 1.43
CA GLY A 36 -2.10 -1.05 1.80
C GLY A 36 -2.84 0.06 1.08
N GLN A 37 -4.14 0.16 1.30
CA GLN A 37 -4.92 1.35 0.94
C GLN A 37 -5.56 2.04 2.15
N LYS A 38 -5.79 3.34 2.02
CA LYS A 38 -6.46 4.15 3.05
C LYS A 38 -7.35 5.20 2.40
N ARG A 39 -8.60 5.27 2.87
CA ARG A 39 -9.53 6.34 2.51
C ARG A 39 -9.15 7.67 3.16
N VAL A 40 -9.20 8.75 2.39
CA VAL A 40 -8.95 10.12 2.87
C VAL A 40 -10.15 10.64 3.66
N TRP A 41 -11.37 10.32 3.21
CA TRP A 41 -12.61 10.85 3.78
C TRP A 41 -13.45 9.75 4.45
N VAL A 42 -14.07 10.06 5.58
CA VAL A 42 -14.91 9.09 6.31
C VAL A 42 -16.13 8.71 5.46
N GLY A 43 -16.30 7.41 5.21
CA GLY A 43 -17.47 6.88 4.49
C GLY A 43 -17.50 7.12 2.98
N THR A 44 -16.60 7.93 2.43
CA THR A 44 -16.54 8.20 0.98
C THR A 44 -15.83 7.07 0.25
N LYS A 45 -16.46 6.54 -0.80
CA LYS A 45 -15.87 5.53 -1.70
C LYS A 45 -15.59 6.07 -3.10
N ASP A 46 -16.18 7.21 -3.44
CA ASP A 46 -16.03 7.86 -4.73
C ASP A 46 -16.02 9.36 -4.45
N ILE A 47 -15.00 10.05 -4.92
CA ILE A 47 -14.79 11.47 -4.64
C ILE A 47 -15.94 12.34 -5.16
N SER A 48 -16.58 11.93 -6.27
CA SER A 48 -17.72 12.65 -6.85
C SER A 48 -18.93 12.72 -5.91
N THR A 49 -19.00 11.80 -4.95
CA THR A 49 -20.06 11.72 -3.93
C THR A 49 -19.71 12.46 -2.63
N ARG A 50 -18.49 13.03 -2.54
CA ARG A 50 -18.04 13.78 -1.36
C ARG A 50 -18.86 15.06 -1.21
N LYS A 51 -19.43 15.25 -0.03
CA LYS A 51 -20.04 16.53 0.36
C LYS A 51 -19.01 17.43 1.03
N MET A 52 -19.19 18.75 0.99
CA MET A 52 -18.24 19.70 1.59
C MET A 52 -18.05 19.47 3.10
N GLU A 53 -19.10 19.05 3.81
CA GLU A 53 -19.08 18.77 5.25
C GLU A 53 -18.45 17.40 5.61
N THR A 54 -18.02 16.62 4.63
CA THR A 54 -17.44 15.30 4.86
C THR A 54 -16.13 15.43 5.62
N LYS A 55 -16.04 14.77 6.78
CA LYS A 55 -14.83 14.78 7.60
C LYS A 55 -13.73 13.94 6.95
N GLN A 56 -12.49 14.43 7.05
CA GLN A 56 -11.33 13.60 6.77
C GLN A 56 -11.23 12.44 7.79
N SER A 57 -10.67 11.34 7.32
CA SER A 57 -10.32 10.19 8.13
C SER A 57 -9.05 10.45 8.94
N ASN A 58 -8.64 9.49 9.74
CA ASN A 58 -7.41 9.56 10.52
C ASN A 58 -6.13 9.27 9.71
N TRP A 59 -6.12 9.51 8.40
CA TRP A 59 -5.05 9.04 7.51
C TRP A 59 -3.68 9.65 7.84
N GLU A 60 -3.60 10.92 8.23
CA GLU A 60 -2.34 11.62 8.55
C GLU A 60 -1.53 10.91 9.64
N TYR A 61 -2.20 10.40 10.67
CA TYR A 61 -1.60 9.69 11.81
C TYR A 61 -1.88 8.18 11.77
N TYR A 62 -2.36 7.68 10.63
CA TYR A 62 -2.62 6.26 10.46
C TYR A 62 -1.31 5.47 10.36
N ASN A 63 -1.27 4.31 11.02
CA ASN A 63 -0.13 3.40 10.97
C ASN A 63 -0.37 2.28 9.97
N SER A 64 -1.20 1.29 10.27
CA SER A 64 -1.47 0.20 9.33
C SER A 64 -2.74 -0.56 9.74
N SER A 65 -3.31 -1.29 8.78
CA SER A 65 -4.36 -2.29 8.99
C SER A 65 -3.77 -3.63 9.43
N SER A 66 -2.48 -3.88 9.17
CA SER A 66 -1.80 -5.10 9.61
C SER A 66 -1.42 -5.01 11.09
N THR A 67 -1.86 -5.99 11.88
CA THR A 67 -1.53 -6.10 13.31
C THR A 67 -0.02 -6.16 13.54
N GLU A 68 0.71 -6.87 12.70
CA GLU A 68 2.17 -7.01 12.80
C GLU A 68 2.89 -5.70 12.48
N VAL A 69 2.52 -5.04 11.38
CA VAL A 69 3.11 -3.74 10.99
C VAL A 69 2.83 -2.70 12.07
N LYS A 70 1.61 -2.69 12.61
CA LYS A 70 1.22 -1.81 13.70
C LYS A 70 2.05 -2.05 14.96
N ALA A 71 2.22 -3.31 15.37
CA ALA A 71 3.01 -3.67 16.55
C ALA A 71 4.49 -3.25 16.40
N ARG A 72 5.07 -3.40 15.20
CA ARG A 72 6.45 -2.96 14.92
C ARG A 72 6.62 -1.44 15.00
N ILE A 73 5.66 -0.69 14.44
CA ILE A 73 5.64 0.78 14.56
C ILE A 73 5.48 1.21 16.03
N GLU A 74 4.59 0.55 16.79
CA GLU A 74 4.37 0.81 18.21
C GLU A 74 5.59 0.46 19.08
N ALA A 75 6.38 -0.54 18.67
CA ALA A 75 7.67 -0.86 19.28
C ALA A 75 8.78 0.16 18.97
N GLY A 76 8.50 1.17 18.16
CA GLY A 76 9.45 2.23 17.81
C GLY A 76 10.41 1.88 16.70
N GLU A 77 10.11 0.85 15.90
CA GLU A 77 10.99 0.45 14.80
C GLU A 77 11.08 1.56 13.72
N PRO A 78 12.29 1.93 13.28
CA PRO A 78 12.50 2.91 12.22
C PRO A 78 11.79 2.53 10.92
N HIS A 79 10.99 3.46 10.39
CA HIS A 79 10.20 3.24 9.18
C HIS A 79 9.94 4.53 8.41
N ILE A 80 9.63 4.37 7.12
CA ILE A 80 9.18 5.44 6.23
C ILE A 80 7.81 5.07 5.68
N LYS A 81 6.92 6.07 5.60
CA LYS A 81 5.58 5.94 5.06
C LYS A 81 5.49 6.67 3.72
N TYR A 82 5.14 5.95 2.68
CA TYR A 82 4.99 6.47 1.32
C TYR A 82 3.55 6.41 0.86
N ILE A 83 3.00 7.49 0.35
CA ILE A 83 1.82 7.47 -0.50
C ILE A 83 2.31 7.15 -1.92
N LEU A 84 1.84 6.04 -2.48
CA LEU A 84 2.25 5.59 -3.82
C LEU A 84 1.44 6.31 -4.90
N HIS A 85 0.12 6.42 -4.70
CA HIS A 85 -0.80 7.11 -5.60
C HIS A 85 -2.17 7.35 -4.95
N GLY A 86 -2.80 8.47 -5.28
CA GLY A 86 -4.20 8.78 -4.93
C GLY A 86 -5.17 8.36 -6.03
N PHE A 87 -6.35 7.85 -5.66
CA PHE A 87 -7.39 7.44 -6.59
C PHE A 87 -8.72 8.13 -6.28
N PRO A 88 -9.52 8.46 -7.32
CA PRO A 88 -10.84 9.07 -7.13
C PRO A 88 -11.86 8.07 -6.57
N THR A 89 -11.62 6.76 -6.71
CA THR A 89 -12.49 5.73 -6.12
C THR A 89 -11.75 4.71 -5.25
N TYR A 90 -12.46 4.20 -4.25
CA TYR A 90 -12.01 3.08 -3.40
C TYR A 90 -11.79 1.81 -4.23
N ASN A 91 -12.61 1.57 -5.24
CA ASN A 91 -12.50 0.35 -6.04
C ASN A 91 -11.22 0.34 -6.89
N GLU A 92 -10.82 1.48 -7.46
CA GLU A 92 -9.53 1.61 -8.16
C GLU A 92 -8.35 1.43 -7.21
N ALA A 93 -8.38 2.07 -6.04
CA ALA A 93 -7.34 1.88 -5.02
C ALA A 93 -7.24 0.42 -4.55
N LEU A 94 -8.39 -0.25 -4.31
CA LEU A 94 -8.44 -1.66 -3.93
C LEU A 94 -7.89 -2.56 -5.05
N HIS A 95 -8.24 -2.26 -6.30
CA HIS A 95 -7.72 -3.00 -7.45
C HIS A 95 -6.20 -2.84 -7.57
N CYS A 96 -5.69 -1.60 -7.48
CA CYS A 96 -4.26 -1.31 -7.50
C CYS A 96 -3.51 -2.01 -6.35
N GLU A 97 -3.97 -1.84 -5.10
CA GLU A 97 -3.43 -2.52 -3.91
C GLU A 97 -3.38 -4.04 -4.12
N SER A 98 -4.50 -4.65 -4.53
CA SER A 98 -4.60 -6.09 -4.70
C SER A 98 -3.64 -6.59 -5.78
N THR A 99 -3.54 -5.88 -6.90
CA THR A 99 -2.61 -6.19 -7.99
C THR A 99 -1.16 -6.10 -7.51
N LEU A 100 -0.77 -5.01 -6.84
CA LEU A 100 0.57 -4.87 -6.29
C LEU A 100 0.90 -5.98 -5.30
N ILE A 101 -0.02 -6.28 -4.37
CA ILE A 101 0.16 -7.40 -3.44
C ILE A 101 0.34 -8.72 -4.20
N CYS A 102 -0.47 -9.02 -5.23
CA CYS A 102 -0.29 -10.21 -6.07
C CYS A 102 1.09 -10.25 -6.74
N LEU A 103 1.53 -9.13 -7.29
CA LEU A 103 2.82 -9.00 -8.00
C LEU A 103 4.03 -9.12 -7.07
N PHE A 104 3.87 -8.77 -5.80
CA PHE A 104 4.95 -8.82 -4.80
C PHE A 104 4.78 -9.93 -3.76
N ALA A 105 3.75 -10.78 -3.87
CA ALA A 105 3.41 -11.76 -2.84
C ALA A 105 4.49 -12.82 -2.56
N SER A 106 5.38 -13.06 -3.52
CA SER A 106 6.53 -13.96 -3.40
C SER A 106 7.77 -13.29 -2.81
N ASP A 107 7.78 -11.97 -2.74
CA ASP A 107 8.89 -11.22 -2.16
C ASP A 107 8.90 -11.47 -0.65
N TYR A 108 9.98 -12.07 -0.15
CA TYR A 108 10.13 -12.39 1.27
C TYR A 108 10.16 -11.14 2.15
N SER A 109 10.48 -9.98 1.58
CA SER A 109 10.44 -8.69 2.27
C SER A 109 9.02 -8.10 2.32
N CYS A 110 8.05 -8.64 1.57
CA CYS A 110 6.67 -8.17 1.58
C CYS A 110 5.89 -8.77 2.77
N LEU A 111 5.39 -7.90 3.65
CA LEU A 111 4.65 -8.26 4.86
C LEU A 111 3.15 -8.56 4.61
N ASN A 112 2.67 -8.46 3.37
CA ASN A 112 1.27 -8.73 3.03
C ASN A 112 0.96 -10.23 3.05
N LYS A 113 0.41 -10.73 4.16
CA LYS A 113 0.14 -12.17 4.36
C LYS A 113 -1.15 -12.71 3.71
N ALA A 114 -2.04 -11.84 3.21
CA ALA A 114 -3.38 -12.22 2.77
C ALA A 114 -3.40 -13.21 1.59
N LEU A 115 -2.42 -13.14 0.68
CA LEU A 115 -2.27 -14.09 -0.43
C LEU A 115 -1.39 -15.30 -0.06
N ILE A 116 -0.58 -15.18 1.00
CA ILE A 116 0.33 -16.24 1.44
C ILE A 116 -0.40 -17.51 1.85
N ALA A 117 -1.58 -17.35 2.46
CA ALA A 117 -2.43 -18.47 2.85
C ALA A 117 -2.97 -19.29 1.66
N LYS A 118 -3.17 -18.66 0.49
CA LYS A 118 -3.67 -19.34 -0.72
C LYS A 118 -2.57 -20.02 -1.53
N PHE A 119 -1.39 -19.40 -1.64
CA PHE A 119 -0.33 -19.89 -2.53
C PHE A 119 0.72 -20.78 -1.87
N ARG A 120 0.72 -20.91 -0.52
CA ARG A 120 1.76 -21.64 0.23
C ARG A 120 3.16 -21.27 -0.27
N PHE A 121 3.49 -19.98 -0.23
CA PHE A 121 4.75 -19.51 -0.78
C PHE A 121 5.93 -20.32 -0.22
N SER A 122 6.67 -20.96 -1.11
CA SER A 122 7.79 -21.83 -0.77
C SER A 122 9.09 -21.18 -1.23
N LYS A 123 10.24 -21.63 -0.70
CA LYS A 123 11.59 -21.21 -1.14
C LYS A 123 11.85 -21.32 -2.65
N LYS A 124 10.98 -22.02 -3.39
CA LYS A 124 11.03 -22.17 -4.85
C LYS A 124 10.39 -21.01 -5.64
N LEU A 125 9.53 -20.22 -5.00
CA LEU A 125 8.95 -18.99 -5.58
C LEU A 125 9.89 -17.82 -5.30
N ASN A 126 11.13 -17.97 -5.76
CA ASN A 126 12.22 -17.03 -5.52
C ASN A 126 12.29 -15.96 -6.63
N ALA A 127 13.34 -15.13 -6.61
CA ALA A 127 13.56 -14.06 -7.59
C ALA A 127 13.50 -14.53 -9.05
N GLN A 128 13.93 -15.76 -9.36
CA GLN A 128 13.88 -16.31 -10.72
C GLN A 128 12.44 -16.55 -11.18
N HIS A 129 11.58 -17.08 -10.30
CA HIS A 129 10.15 -17.26 -10.61
C HIS A 129 9.49 -15.91 -10.88
N MET A 130 9.82 -14.88 -10.11
CA MET A 130 9.30 -13.53 -10.33
C MET A 130 9.82 -12.86 -11.57
N GLY A 131 11.04 -13.16 -11.98
CA GLY A 131 11.52 -12.76 -13.30
C GLY A 131 10.72 -13.38 -14.46
N ILE A 132 10.08 -14.54 -14.27
CA ILE A 132 9.15 -15.10 -15.28
C ILE A 132 7.83 -14.34 -15.25
N VAL A 133 7.24 -14.12 -14.06
CA VAL A 133 5.98 -13.37 -13.92
C VAL A 133 6.08 -11.97 -14.51
N ARG A 134 7.16 -11.23 -14.22
CA ARG A 134 7.40 -9.88 -14.75
C ARG A 134 7.48 -9.86 -16.28
N ARG A 135 8.25 -10.79 -16.87
CA ARG A 135 8.33 -10.93 -18.33
C ARG A 135 6.98 -11.23 -18.96
N LEU A 136 6.20 -12.13 -18.36
CA LEU A 136 4.85 -12.44 -18.86
C LEU A 136 3.91 -11.24 -18.77
N ILE A 137 4.06 -10.38 -17.76
CA ILE A 137 3.28 -9.14 -17.67
C ILE A 137 3.67 -8.21 -18.81
N GLU A 138 4.97 -7.97 -19.00
CA GLU A 138 5.50 -7.13 -20.08
C GLU A 138 5.08 -7.64 -21.48
N ASP A 139 5.09 -8.96 -21.70
CA ASP A 139 4.72 -9.58 -22.99
C ASP A 139 3.21 -9.53 -23.27
N LEU A 140 2.36 -9.40 -22.24
CA LEU A 140 0.90 -9.46 -22.35
C LEU A 140 0.21 -8.10 -22.23
N SER A 141 0.93 -7.05 -21.81
CA SER A 141 0.44 -5.67 -21.67
C SER A 141 0.72 -4.83 -22.91
#